data_AF-A0ABD1G6F8-F1
#
_entry.id   AF-A0ABD1G6F8-F1
#
_cell.length_a   1.000
_cell.length_b   1.000
_cell.length_c   1.000
_cell.angle_alpha   90.00
_cell.angle_beta   90.00
_cell.angle_gamma   90.00
#
_symmetry.space_group_name_H-M   'P 1'
#
loop_
_entity.id
_entity.type
_entity.pdbx_description
1 polymer ?
#
loop_
_entity_poly.entity_id
_entity_poly.type
_entity_poly.pdbx_seq_one_letter_code
_entity_poly.pdbx_strand_id
1 'polypeptide(L)'
;MGGGTEAFPDLGTHCQKSDCHQLDFLPFTCNSCHKVFCLEHRSARSHECPKPDAGSRKVVVCEACSAAIETTGCDGEDEKRVLERHEKSGDCDPRRKKKPTCPVRRCKEVLTFSNTATCRTCRGRICLKHRFPADHACNQLRSSNKFLAARTGKDCGIKTSVSSSQLPSVKAC
;
A
#
# COMPACT_ATOMS: atom_id res chain seq x y z
N MET A 1 36.12 -23.74 5.31
CA MET A 1 35.80 -23.17 6.64
C MET A 1 34.46 -22.48 6.50
N GLY A 2 33.38 -23.10 7.01
CA GLY A 2 32.02 -22.57 6.92
C GLY A 2 31.82 -21.45 7.94
N GLY A 3 31.25 -20.33 7.51
CA GLY A 3 31.05 -19.15 8.36
C GLY A 3 29.77 -19.17 9.22
N GLY A 4 29.06 -20.29 9.27
CA GLY A 4 27.78 -20.40 9.98
C GLY A 4 27.88 -20.42 11.51
N THR A 5 26.72 -20.47 12.17
CA THR A 5 26.61 -20.67 13.63
C THR A 5 26.84 -22.13 14.01
N GLU A 6 27.17 -22.44 15.26
CA GLU A 6 27.44 -23.83 15.70
C GLU A 6 26.29 -24.81 15.41
N ALA A 7 25.04 -24.31 15.37
CA ALA A 7 23.86 -25.09 15.02
C ALA A 7 23.60 -25.21 13.51
N PHE A 8 24.14 -24.28 12.69
CA PHE A 8 23.95 -24.23 11.24
C PHE A 8 25.26 -23.79 10.56
N PRO A 9 26.22 -24.70 10.38
CA PRO A 9 27.57 -24.36 9.89
C PRO A 9 27.59 -23.86 8.44
N ASP A 10 26.57 -24.20 7.65
CA ASP A 10 26.42 -23.84 6.24
C ASP A 10 25.36 -22.72 6.02
N LEU A 11 24.99 -21.98 7.08
CA LEU A 11 23.98 -20.93 6.98
C LEU A 11 24.56 -19.63 6.43
N GLY A 12 23.90 -19.09 5.41
CA GLY A 12 24.27 -17.81 4.79
C GLY A 12 25.25 -17.97 3.62
N THR A 13 25.49 -16.86 2.92
CA THR A 13 26.37 -16.82 1.74
C THR A 13 27.27 -15.60 1.81
N HIS A 14 28.52 -15.76 1.38
CA HIS A 14 29.47 -14.65 1.30
C HIS A 14 29.15 -13.70 0.14
N CYS A 15 29.23 -12.41 0.42
CA CYS A 15 29.12 -11.36 -0.60
C CYS A 15 30.18 -11.55 -1.70
N GLN A 16 29.76 -11.55 -2.97
CA GLN A 16 30.64 -11.74 -4.12
C GLN A 16 31.29 -10.44 -4.63
N LYS A 17 31.20 -9.33 -3.87
CA LYS A 17 31.99 -8.12 -4.13
C LYS A 17 33.43 -8.35 -3.64
N SER A 18 34.41 -8.02 -4.48
CA SER A 18 35.83 -8.35 -4.32
C SER A 18 36.48 -7.85 -3.03
N ASP A 19 35.96 -6.78 -2.44
CA ASP A 19 36.46 -6.10 -1.24
C ASP A 19 35.64 -6.39 0.03
N CYS A 20 34.49 -7.08 -0.09
CA CYS A 20 33.57 -7.28 1.04
C CYS A 20 33.67 -8.67 1.65
N HIS A 21 33.34 -9.71 0.88
CA HIS A 21 33.30 -11.12 1.34
C HIS A 21 32.55 -11.37 2.66
N GLN A 22 31.72 -10.44 3.13
CA GLN A 22 30.94 -10.59 4.36
C GLN A 22 29.94 -11.72 4.21
N LEU A 23 29.85 -12.59 5.22
CA LEU A 23 28.79 -13.60 5.29
C LEU A 23 27.47 -12.92 5.64
N ASP A 24 26.47 -13.08 4.78
CA ASP A 24 25.12 -12.58 5.00
C ASP A 24 24.15 -13.75 5.08
N PHE A 25 23.28 -13.74 6.08
CA PHE A 25 22.25 -14.77 6.27
C PHE A 25 21.01 -14.52 5.38
N LEU A 26 20.90 -13.32 4.79
CA LEU A 26 19.88 -12.91 3.82
C LEU A 26 20.56 -12.51 2.50
N PRO A 27 21.11 -13.48 1.75
CA PRO A 27 21.78 -13.19 0.48
C PRO A 27 20.84 -12.58 -0.56
N PHE A 28 21.30 -11.53 -1.24
CA PHE A 28 20.58 -10.87 -2.35
C PHE A 28 21.20 -11.24 -3.69
N THR A 29 20.42 -11.86 -4.58
CA THR A 29 20.87 -12.16 -5.95
C THR A 29 20.56 -10.99 -6.88
N CYS A 30 21.57 -10.47 -7.56
CA CYS A 30 21.39 -9.41 -8.56
C CYS A 30 20.71 -9.96 -9.82
N ASN A 31 19.62 -9.34 -10.28
CA ASN A 31 18.93 -9.74 -11.51
C ASN A 31 19.76 -9.56 -12.80
N SER A 32 20.77 -8.69 -12.78
CA SER A 32 21.56 -8.35 -13.98
C SER A 32 22.81 -9.21 -14.15
N CYS A 33 23.51 -9.50 -13.05
CA CYS A 33 24.78 -10.26 -13.06
C CYS A 33 24.69 -11.62 -12.36
N HIS A 34 23.55 -11.95 -11.75
CA HIS A 34 23.26 -13.22 -11.07
C HIS A 34 24.21 -13.60 -9.93
N LYS A 35 25.05 -12.66 -9.47
CA LYS A 35 25.88 -12.81 -8.28
C LYS A 35 25.11 -12.47 -7.01
N VAL A 36 25.57 -13.01 -5.90
CA VAL A 36 25.02 -12.89 -4.55
C VAL A 36 25.78 -11.83 -3.75
N PHE A 37 25.06 -10.96 -3.05
CA PHE A 37 25.61 -9.85 -2.28
C PHE A 37 24.95 -9.72 -0.91
N CYS A 38 25.65 -9.10 0.03
CA CYS A 38 25.11 -8.74 1.35
C CYS A 38 24.18 -7.51 1.27
N LEU A 39 23.56 -7.15 2.40
CA LEU A 39 22.65 -6.00 2.49
C LEU A 39 23.24 -4.70 1.94
N GLU A 40 24.50 -4.38 2.28
CA GLU A 40 25.20 -3.17 1.85
C GLU A 40 25.49 -3.17 0.33
N HIS A 41 25.65 -4.36 -0.26
CA HIS A 41 26.04 -4.53 -1.66
C HIS A 41 24.90 -4.97 -2.58
N ARG A 42 23.67 -5.03 -2.08
CA ARG A 42 22.49 -5.51 -2.83
C ARG A 42 22.14 -4.69 -4.07
N SER A 43 22.49 -3.40 -4.10
CA SER A 43 22.13 -2.50 -5.21
C SER A 43 23.13 -2.63 -6.36
N ALA A 44 22.68 -2.41 -7.60
CA ALA A 44 23.57 -2.49 -8.77
C ALA A 44 24.78 -1.54 -8.69
N ARG A 45 24.61 -0.37 -8.06
CA ARG A 45 25.68 0.62 -7.89
C ARG A 45 26.68 0.20 -6.82
N SER A 46 26.20 -0.39 -5.73
CA SER A 46 27.05 -0.77 -4.59
C SER A 46 28.01 -1.91 -4.91
N HIS A 47 27.68 -2.81 -5.85
CA HIS A 47 28.58 -3.89 -6.25
C HIS A 47 29.24 -3.69 -7.62
N GLU A 48 29.21 -2.48 -8.17
CA GLU A 48 29.81 -2.15 -9.47
C GLU A 48 29.30 -3.11 -10.58
N CYS A 49 27.97 -3.23 -10.67
CA CYS A 49 27.34 -4.16 -11.59
C CYS A 49 27.76 -3.88 -13.05
N PRO A 50 28.14 -4.89 -13.85
CA PRO A 50 28.43 -4.70 -15.27
C PRO A 50 27.23 -4.20 -16.08
N LYS A 51 26.00 -4.43 -15.59
CA LYS A 51 24.74 -4.07 -16.26
C LYS A 51 23.76 -3.46 -15.25
N PRO A 52 23.99 -2.22 -14.78
CA PRO A 52 23.25 -1.67 -13.66
C PRO A 52 21.78 -1.36 -13.96
N ASP A 53 21.44 -1.17 -15.24
CA ASP A 53 20.09 -0.81 -15.69
C ASP A 53 19.31 -1.99 -16.31
N ALA A 54 19.93 -3.17 -16.43
CA ALA A 54 19.27 -4.34 -17.01
C ALA A 54 18.14 -4.83 -16.09
N GLY A 55 16.90 -4.49 -16.45
CA GLY A 55 15.71 -4.88 -15.70
C GLY A 55 15.28 -3.90 -14.60
N SER A 56 15.85 -2.69 -14.54
CA SER A 56 15.28 -1.64 -13.69
C SER A 56 13.90 -1.29 -14.22
N ARG A 57 12.85 -1.55 -13.43
CA ARG A 57 11.49 -1.09 -13.73
C ARG A 57 11.43 0.40 -13.42
N LYS A 58 11.08 1.19 -14.43
CA LYS A 58 10.79 2.62 -14.26
C LYS A 58 9.29 2.80 -14.46
N VAL A 59 8.71 3.79 -13.79
CA VAL A 59 7.29 4.11 -13.89
C VAL A 59 7.18 5.56 -14.34
N VAL A 60 6.61 5.77 -15.51
CA VAL A 60 6.31 7.11 -16.03
C VAL A 60 4.84 7.40 -15.74
N VAL A 61 4.56 8.56 -15.14
CA VAL A 61 3.20 8.98 -14.83
C VAL A 61 2.69 9.89 -15.95
N CYS A 62 1.53 9.58 -16.51
CA CYS A 62 0.87 10.48 -17.46
C CYS A 62 0.19 11.64 -16.72
N GLU A 63 0.55 12.87 -17.04
CA GLU A 63 -0.04 14.06 -16.42
C GLU A 63 -1.50 14.33 -16.84
N ALA A 64 -1.93 13.82 -17.99
CA ALA A 64 -3.31 14.00 -18.47
C ALA A 64 -4.31 13.11 -17.73
N CYS A 65 -3.98 11.84 -17.52
CA CYS A 65 -4.91 10.84 -16.97
C CYS A 65 -4.46 10.23 -15.62
N SER A 66 -3.24 10.55 -15.15
CA SER A 66 -2.60 9.98 -13.96
C SER A 66 -2.39 8.45 -14.01
N ALA A 67 -2.34 7.87 -15.22
CA ALA A 67 -1.95 6.47 -15.40
C ALA A 67 -0.46 6.29 -15.10
N ALA A 68 -0.14 5.22 -14.38
CA ALA A 68 1.23 4.76 -14.15
C ALA A 68 1.60 3.76 -15.26
N ILE A 69 2.61 4.10 -16.07
CA ILE A 69 3.06 3.29 -17.21
C ILE A 69 4.41 2.67 -16.83
N GLU A 70 4.44 1.35 -16.70
CA GLU A 70 5.66 0.61 -16.41
C GLU A 70 6.52 0.46 -17.66
N THR A 71 7.81 0.77 -17.53
CA THR A 71 8.81 0.59 -18.59
C THR A 71 9.96 -0.26 -18.08
N THR A 72 10.47 -1.10 -18.96
CA THR A 72 11.66 -1.91 -18.68
C THR A 72 12.87 -1.13 -19.18
N GLY A 73 13.91 -0.98 -18.36
CA GLY A 73 15.14 -0.24 -18.72
C GLY A 73 15.96 -0.79 -19.90
N CYS A 74 15.41 -1.74 -20.68
CA CYS A 74 16.06 -2.38 -21.81
C CYS A 74 16.17 -1.47 -23.03
N ASP A 75 15.25 -0.53 -23.21
CA ASP A 75 15.06 0.09 -24.53
C ASP A 75 15.61 1.51 -24.65
N GLY A 76 16.24 2.06 -23.60
CA GLY A 76 16.72 3.45 -23.62
C GLY A 76 15.63 4.45 -24.02
N GLU A 77 14.35 4.07 -23.91
CA GLU A 77 13.25 4.89 -24.39
C GLU A 77 13.13 6.10 -23.50
N ASP A 78 13.29 7.28 -24.12
CA ASP A 78 12.97 8.54 -23.47
C ASP A 78 11.54 8.47 -22.93
N GLU A 79 11.33 8.97 -21.71
CA GLU A 79 10.03 9.06 -21.05
C GLU A 79 8.96 9.67 -21.97
N LYS A 80 9.40 10.58 -22.85
CA LYS A 80 8.59 11.20 -23.91
C LYS A 80 8.00 10.20 -24.90
N ARG A 81 8.76 9.21 -25.38
CA ARG A 81 8.27 8.21 -26.37
C ARG A 81 7.24 7.28 -25.73
N VAL A 82 7.42 6.97 -24.44
CA VAL A 82 6.48 6.16 -23.65
C VAL A 82 5.15 6.90 -23.46
N LEU A 83 5.21 8.19 -23.12
CA LEU A 83 4.02 9.04 -23.01
C LEU A 83 3.33 9.22 -24.36
N GLU A 84 4.07 9.46 -25.43
CA GLU A 84 3.52 9.58 -26.78
C GLU A 84 2.81 8.30 -27.24
N ARG A 85 3.38 7.11 -26.94
CA ARG A 85 2.74 5.82 -27.19
C ARG A 85 1.43 5.69 -26.41
N HIS A 86 1.43 6.07 -25.14
CA HIS A 86 0.22 6.06 -24.31
C HIS A 86 -0.87 6.98 -24.87
N GLU A 87 -0.51 8.19 -25.28
CA GLU A 87 -1.45 9.14 -25.89
C GLU A 87 -2.04 8.60 -27.21
N LYS A 88 -1.21 7.97 -28.05
CA LYS A 88 -1.65 7.41 -29.35
C LYS A 88 -2.45 6.12 -29.22
N SER A 89 -2.24 5.34 -28.16
CA SER A 89 -2.93 4.05 -27.96
C SER A 89 -4.43 4.18 -27.69
N GLY A 90 -4.91 5.38 -27.31
CA GLY A 90 -6.31 5.60 -26.94
C GLY A 90 -6.66 5.18 -25.51
N ASP A 91 -5.73 4.55 -24.78
CA ASP A 91 -5.89 4.21 -23.36
C ASP A 91 -5.78 5.42 -22.41
N CYS A 92 -5.38 6.58 -22.93
CA CYS A 92 -5.31 7.83 -22.18
C CYS A 92 -6.71 8.43 -21.97
N ASP A 93 -7.33 8.19 -20.80
CA ASP A 93 -8.60 8.82 -20.43
C ASP A 93 -8.42 9.91 -19.34
N PRO A 94 -8.47 11.21 -19.69
CA PRO A 94 -8.28 12.30 -18.74
C PRO A 94 -9.38 12.38 -17.66
N ARG A 95 -10.55 11.74 -17.86
CA ARG A 95 -11.61 11.70 -16.84
C ARG A 95 -11.20 10.87 -15.63
N ARG A 96 -10.28 9.91 -15.80
CA ARG A 96 -9.73 9.09 -14.71
C ARG A 96 -8.94 9.91 -13.68
N LYS A 97 -8.47 11.11 -14.05
CA LYS A 97 -7.79 12.04 -13.14
C LYS A 97 -8.69 12.51 -11.98
N LYS A 98 -10.02 12.55 -12.20
CA LYS A 98 -10.98 12.94 -11.15
C LYS A 98 -11.25 11.78 -10.21
N LYS A 99 -10.54 11.77 -9.09
CA LYS A 99 -10.77 10.79 -8.01
C LYS A 99 -12.16 11.04 -7.38
N PRO A 100 -12.97 9.99 -7.17
CA PRO A 100 -14.27 10.15 -6.53
C PRO A 100 -14.10 10.67 -5.10
N THR A 101 -15.01 11.51 -4.63
CA THR A 101 -15.02 12.05 -3.27
C THR A 101 -16.20 11.49 -2.48
N CYS A 102 -16.08 11.48 -1.16
CA CYS A 102 -17.14 10.99 -0.30
C CYS A 102 -18.44 11.81 -0.52
N PRO A 103 -19.60 11.17 -0.76
CA PRO A 103 -20.85 11.88 -1.08
C PRO A 103 -21.51 12.59 0.12
N VAL A 104 -20.98 12.42 1.34
CA VAL A 104 -21.52 13.05 2.55
C VAL A 104 -21.29 14.55 2.52
N ARG A 105 -22.34 15.33 2.81
CA ARG A 105 -22.26 16.80 2.84
C ARG A 105 -21.13 17.25 3.77
N ARG A 106 -20.33 18.21 3.30
CA ARG A 106 -19.15 18.76 4.00
C ARG A 106 -17.97 17.78 4.18
N CYS A 107 -18.05 16.54 3.70
CA CYS A 107 -16.90 15.65 3.61
C CYS A 107 -16.13 15.90 2.31
N LYS A 108 -14.83 16.20 2.41
CA LYS A 108 -13.94 16.41 1.25
C LYS A 108 -12.96 15.25 1.03
N GLU A 109 -13.18 14.13 1.71
CA GLU A 109 -12.30 12.97 1.66
C GLU A 109 -12.33 12.33 0.26
N VAL A 110 -11.16 12.16 -0.35
CA VAL A 110 -11.02 11.48 -1.63
C VAL A 110 -11.07 9.97 -1.41
N LEU A 111 -11.93 9.29 -2.16
CA LEU A 111 -12.11 7.84 -2.09
C LEU A 111 -10.96 7.16 -2.83
N THR A 112 -10.05 6.59 -2.05
CA THR A 112 -8.94 5.74 -2.51
C THR A 112 -9.24 4.28 -2.26
N PHE A 113 -8.42 3.37 -2.78
CA PHE A 113 -8.55 1.93 -2.53
C PHE A 113 -8.64 1.59 -1.03
N SER A 114 -7.80 2.22 -0.20
CA SER A 114 -7.70 1.90 1.23
C SER A 114 -8.76 2.57 2.12
N ASN A 115 -9.31 3.72 1.70
CA ASN A 115 -10.25 4.51 2.52
C ASN A 115 -11.71 4.40 2.04
N THR A 116 -12.00 3.57 1.03
CA THR A 116 -13.36 3.41 0.51
C THR A 116 -14.08 2.24 1.16
N ALA A 117 -15.25 2.50 1.72
CA ALA A 117 -16.20 1.48 2.16
C ALA A 117 -17.45 1.51 1.28
N THR A 118 -17.99 0.33 0.96
CA THR A 118 -19.29 0.20 0.30
C THR A 118 -20.35 -0.08 1.35
N CYS A 119 -21.33 0.82 1.47
CA CYS A 119 -22.44 0.62 2.41
C CYS A 119 -23.27 -0.61 2.00
N ARG A 120 -23.47 -1.56 2.90
CA ARG A 120 -24.25 -2.79 2.63
C ARG A 120 -25.72 -2.51 2.30
N THR A 121 -26.22 -1.39 2.80
CA THR A 121 -27.64 -1.02 2.82
C THR A 121 -28.02 -0.20 1.58
N CYS A 122 -27.27 0.84 1.24
CA CYS A 122 -27.52 1.70 0.08
C CYS A 122 -26.55 1.50 -1.09
N ARG A 123 -25.54 0.63 -0.95
CA ARG A 123 -24.47 0.37 -1.95
C ARG A 123 -23.63 1.60 -2.34
N GLY A 124 -23.76 2.71 -1.64
CA GLY A 124 -22.94 3.90 -1.86
C GLY A 124 -21.49 3.68 -1.43
N ARG A 125 -20.54 4.18 -2.23
CA ARG A 125 -19.12 4.26 -1.85
C ARG A 125 -18.90 5.51 -1.01
N ILE A 126 -18.36 5.34 0.18
CA ILE A 126 -18.20 6.35 1.22
C ILE A 126 -16.83 6.19 1.88
N CYS A 127 -16.33 7.22 2.56
CA CYS A 127 -15.05 7.09 3.27
C CYS A 127 -15.20 6.31 4.58
N LEU A 128 -14.08 5.87 5.17
CA LEU A 128 -14.11 5.13 6.43
C LEU A 128 -14.73 5.91 7.59
N LYS A 129 -14.61 7.25 7.59
CA LYS A 129 -15.23 8.14 8.59
C LYS A 129 -16.76 8.09 8.55
N HIS A 130 -17.36 7.77 7.40
CA HIS A 130 -18.81 7.72 7.25
C HIS A 130 -19.34 6.30 7.03
N ARG A 131 -18.55 5.26 7.34
CA ARG A 131 -18.85 3.85 7.03
C ARG A 131 -20.17 3.35 7.61
N PHE A 132 -20.61 3.92 8.74
CA PHE A 132 -21.83 3.47 9.39
C PHE A 132 -23.06 4.14 8.76
N PRO A 133 -24.23 3.45 8.72
CA PRO A 133 -25.46 4.01 8.16
C PRO A 133 -25.92 5.34 8.76
N ALA A 134 -25.56 5.63 10.02
CA ALA A 134 -25.90 6.88 10.71
C ALA A 134 -25.05 8.08 10.25
N ASP A 135 -23.85 7.83 9.73
CA ASP A 135 -22.87 8.86 9.36
C ASP A 135 -23.08 9.39 7.93
N HIS A 136 -24.07 8.86 7.21
CA HIS A 136 -24.45 9.34 5.89
C HIS A 136 -25.96 9.28 5.69
N ALA A 137 -26.47 9.98 4.68
CA ALA A 137 -27.88 9.92 4.31
C ALA A 137 -28.21 8.56 3.64
N CYS A 138 -28.21 7.47 4.41
CA CYS A 138 -28.42 6.12 3.93
C CYS A 138 -29.86 5.94 3.43
N ASN A 139 -30.04 5.57 2.15
CA ASN A 139 -31.37 5.59 1.51
C ASN A 139 -32.37 4.56 2.09
N GLN A 140 -31.92 3.46 2.72
CA GLN A 140 -32.85 2.48 3.34
C GLN A 140 -33.39 2.92 4.70
N LEU A 141 -32.71 3.83 5.41
CA LEU A 141 -33.25 4.45 6.63
C LEU A 141 -34.34 5.47 6.31
N ARG A 142 -34.43 5.93 5.05
CA ARG A 142 -35.46 6.86 4.58
C ARG A 142 -36.76 6.18 4.14
N SER A 143 -36.72 4.89 3.75
CA SER A 143 -37.94 4.16 3.33
C SER A 143 -38.68 3.47 4.48
N SER A 144 -38.02 3.20 5.61
CA SER A 144 -38.63 2.43 6.72
C SER A 144 -39.28 3.31 7.80
N ASN A 145 -39.01 4.62 7.83
CA ASN A 145 -39.52 5.52 8.86
C ASN A 145 -40.54 6.51 8.28
N LYS A 146 -41.78 6.03 8.05
CA LYS A 146 -42.97 6.89 8.08
C LYS A 146 -43.56 7.04 9.50
N PHE A 147 -42.93 6.46 10.51
CA PHE A 147 -43.34 6.58 11.91
C PHE A 147 -42.09 6.83 12.76
N LEU A 148 -42.23 7.70 13.76
CA LEU A 148 -41.17 8.25 14.63
C LEU A 148 -40.45 9.49 14.07
N ALA A 149 -41.22 10.58 14.03
CA ALA A 149 -40.69 11.90 14.31
C ALA A 149 -40.25 12.01 15.79
N ALA A 150 -39.28 12.90 15.99
CA ALA A 150 -38.80 13.46 17.25
C ALA A 150 -38.02 12.51 18.19
N ARG A 151 -36.72 12.81 18.36
CA ARG A 151 -36.24 13.35 19.63
C ARG A 151 -34.99 14.20 19.43
N THR A 152 -35.03 15.32 20.12
CA THR A 152 -34.10 16.43 20.18
C THR A 152 -32.74 16.03 20.73
N GLY A 153 -31.71 16.78 20.34
CA GLY A 153 -30.34 16.55 20.79
C GLY A 153 -30.13 16.78 22.28
N LYS A 154 -29.14 16.08 22.83
CA LYS A 154 -28.31 16.57 23.94
C LYS A 154 -27.02 15.75 24.00
N ASP A 155 -25.94 16.49 23.81
CA ASP A 155 -24.64 16.45 24.47
C ASP A 155 -24.12 15.21 25.23
N CYS A 156 -22.81 15.10 25.08
CA CYS A 156 -21.76 14.39 25.79
C CYS A 156 -22.02 13.88 27.23
N GLY A 157 -21.44 12.70 27.48
CA GLY A 157 -20.53 12.49 28.61
C GLY A 157 -21.16 12.13 29.97
N ILE A 158 -21.33 10.83 30.24
CA ILE A 158 -21.39 10.33 31.63
C ILE A 158 -20.55 9.04 31.76
N LYS A 159 -19.32 9.25 32.25
CA LYS A 159 -18.59 8.45 33.25
C LYS A 159 -19.44 7.39 33.97
N THR A 160 -19.05 6.13 33.87
CA THR A 160 -19.38 5.12 34.89
C THR A 160 -18.14 4.32 35.25
N SER A 161 -17.76 4.47 36.51
CA SER A 161 -16.86 3.65 37.30
C SER A 161 -17.29 2.19 37.26
N VAL A 162 -16.35 1.29 36.92
CA VAL A 162 -16.53 -0.14 37.12
C VAL A 162 -15.63 -0.56 38.28
N SER A 163 -16.29 -0.92 39.39
CA SER A 163 -15.70 -1.57 40.55
C SER A 163 -15.07 -2.90 40.13
N SER A 164 -13.79 -3.08 40.46
CA SER A 164 -13.06 -4.32 40.24
C SER A 164 -13.21 -5.23 41.46
N SER A 165 -13.84 -6.38 41.29
CA SER A 165 -13.73 -7.53 42.20
C SER A 165 -12.77 -8.56 41.61
N GLN A 166 -11.92 -9.11 42.48
CA GLN A 166 -10.71 -9.87 42.19
C GLN A 166 -10.97 -11.33 41.73
N LEU A 167 -10.15 -11.79 40.76
CA LEU A 167 -9.27 -13.00 40.66
C LEU A 167 -9.71 -14.37 41.24
N PRO A 168 -9.33 -15.52 40.62
CA PRO A 168 -7.94 -16.04 40.64
C PRO A 168 -7.43 -16.62 39.29
N SER A 169 -6.19 -16.32 38.87
CA SER A 169 -4.94 -17.08 39.08
C SER A 169 -4.98 -18.53 38.57
N VAL A 170 -4.47 -18.75 37.36
CA VAL A 170 -4.10 -20.08 36.83
C VAL A 170 -2.59 -20.16 36.66
N LYS A 171 -1.99 -21.16 37.30
CA LYS A 171 -0.57 -21.50 37.29
C LYS A 171 -0.19 -22.16 35.96
N ALA A 172 0.98 -21.78 35.45
CA ALA A 172 1.70 -22.53 34.42
C ALA A 172 2.36 -23.77 35.02
N CYS A 173 2.35 -24.87 34.26
CA CYS A 173 3.27 -25.99 34.37
C CYS A 173 4.26 -25.90 33.20
#